data_AF-A0A351NH59-F1
#
_entry.id   AF-A0A351NH59-F1
#
_cell.length_a   1.000
_cell.length_b   1.000
_cell.length_c   1.000
_cell.angle_alpha   90.00
_cell.angle_beta   90.00
_cell.angle_gamma   90.00
#
_symmetry.space_group_name_H-M   'P 1'
#
loop_
_entity.id
_entity.type
_entity.pdbx_description
1 polymer ?
#
loop_
_entity_poly.entity_id
_entity_poly.type
_entity_poly.pdbx_seq_one_letter_code
_entity_poly.pdbx_strand_id
1 'polypeptide(L)'
;MLSFFAPGLYVADSSHVKIDISKDGLLYGSVTSPRLAYNATYIKNAVLDFDNEEDGLYMHLKGDNIRSGKIEMREPRLNAMADDNAFSISMNFAKVPGISEGGDFLADG
;
A
#
# COMPACT_ATOMS: atom_id res chain seq x y z
N MET A 1 -10.13 4.75 17.14
CA MET A 1 -10.85 5.85 16.48
C MET A 1 -10.03 6.21 15.22
N LEU A 2 -10.54 7.03 14.31
CA LEU A 2 -9.77 7.47 13.13
C LEU A 2 -9.25 8.87 13.40
N SER A 3 -7.94 9.04 13.23
CA SER A 3 -7.26 10.33 13.29
C SER A 3 -7.14 10.92 11.90
N PHE A 4 -7.34 12.24 11.80
CA PHE A 4 -7.08 13.02 10.60
C PHE A 4 -5.57 13.11 10.36
N PHE A 5 -5.12 12.77 9.16
CA PHE A 5 -3.71 12.90 8.76
C PHE A 5 -3.51 14.03 7.75
N ALA A 6 -4.34 14.06 6.70
CA ALA A 6 -4.36 15.10 5.67
C ALA A 6 -5.80 15.25 5.14
N PRO A 7 -6.15 16.31 4.39
CA PRO A 7 -7.49 16.46 3.82
C PRO A 7 -7.97 15.20 3.09
N GLY A 8 -9.04 14.59 3.62
CA GLY A 8 -9.63 13.35 3.07
C GLY A 8 -8.92 12.05 3.46
N LEU A 9 -7.75 12.11 4.11
CA LEU A 9 -6.95 10.96 4.55
C LEU A 9 -7.03 10.77 6.07
N TYR A 10 -7.50 9.59 6.48
CA TYR A 10 -7.66 9.20 7.87
C TYR A 10 -6.91 7.90 8.14
N VAL A 11 -6.29 7.84 9.31
CA VAL A 11 -5.52 6.67 9.79
C VAL A 11 -6.10 6.22 11.12
N ALA A 12 -6.07 4.92 11.42
CA ALA A 12 -6.44 4.42 12.73
C ALA A 12 -5.46 4.95 13.81
N ASP A 13 -5.93 5.26 15.01
CA ASP A 13 -5.04 5.74 16.10
C ASP A 13 -3.95 4.73 16.47
N SER A 14 -4.19 3.44 16.23
CA SER A 14 -3.23 2.35 16.42
C SER A 14 -2.34 2.11 15.20
N SER A 15 -2.15 3.14 14.38
CA SER A 15 -1.19 3.09 13.27
C SER A 15 0.23 3.28 13.81
N HIS A 16 1.17 2.51 13.28
CA HIS A 16 2.58 2.59 13.65
C HIS A 16 3.41 2.90 12.41
N VAL A 17 4.38 3.80 12.57
CA VAL A 17 5.35 4.16 11.54
C VAL A 17 6.73 3.87 12.10
N LYS A 18 7.52 3.11 11.34
CA LYS A 18 8.94 2.90 11.60
C LYS A 18 9.72 3.37 10.38
N ILE A 19 10.74 4.19 10.60
CA ILE A 19 11.67 4.64 9.58
C ILE A 19 13.07 4.46 10.16
N ASP A 20 13.94 3.80 9.41
CA ASP A 20 15.34 3.56 9.73
C ASP A 20 16.19 4.05 8.55
N ILE A 21 17.31 4.70 8.85
CA ILE A 21 18.28 5.12 7.85
C ILE A 21 19.64 4.65 8.34
N SER A 22 20.26 3.77 7.57
CA SER A 22 21.58 3.23 7.86
C SER A 22 22.65 4.31 7.71
N LYS A 23 23.85 4.06 8.25
CA LYS A 23 25.00 4.97 8.08
C LYS A 23 25.42 5.14 6.62
N ASP A 24 25.09 4.15 5.79
CA ASP A 24 25.42 4.12 4.36
C ASP A 24 24.32 4.76 3.51
N GLY A 25 23.26 5.30 4.14
CA GLY A 25 22.16 5.98 3.45
C GLY A 25 21.04 5.07 2.97
N LEU A 26 21.02 3.80 3.38
CA LEU A 26 19.92 2.88 3.09
C LEU A 26 18.73 3.21 4.00
N LEU A 27 17.60 3.51 3.38
CA LEU A 27 16.30 3.77 3.96
C LEU A 27 15.51 2.47 4.04
N TYR A 28 14.92 2.23 5.21
CA TYR A 28 13.88 1.21 5.39
C TYR A 28 12.71 1.83 6.15
N GLY A 29 11.51 1.58 5.68
CA GLY A 29 10.30 2.09 6.27
C GLY A 29 9.20 1.06 6.30
N SER A 30 8.41 1.09 7.37
CA SER A 30 7.18 0.32 7.46
C SER A 30 6.09 1.15 8.13
N VAL A 31 4.90 1.14 7.54
CA VAL A 31 3.69 1.75 8.07
C VAL A 31 2.63 0.67 8.20
N THR A 32 2.17 0.46 9.43
CA THR A 32 1.06 -0.46 9.71
C THR A 32 -0.14 0.34 10.20
N SER A 33 -1.32 0.02 9.67
CA SER A 33 -2.55 0.65 10.09
C SER A 33 -3.71 -0.34 10.03
N PRO A 34 -4.47 -0.56 11.12
CA PRO A 34 -5.69 -1.35 11.06
C PRO A 34 -6.71 -0.80 10.06
N ARG A 35 -6.67 0.51 9.79
CA ARG A 35 -7.50 1.14 8.76
C ARG A 35 -6.87 2.41 8.21
N LEU A 36 -6.60 2.40 6.92
CA LEU A 36 -6.25 3.56 6.12
C LEU A 36 -7.46 3.93 5.25
N ALA A 37 -7.96 5.16 5.34
CA ALA A 37 -9.13 5.59 4.58
C ALA A 37 -8.86 6.89 3.82
N TYR A 38 -9.24 6.91 2.55
CA TYR A 38 -9.22 8.09 1.69
C TYR A 38 -10.55 8.23 0.95
N ASN A 39 -11.28 9.32 1.20
CA ASN A 39 -12.63 9.54 0.68
C ASN A 39 -13.57 8.34 0.95
N ALA A 40 -14.17 7.76 -0.09
CA ALA A 40 -15.07 6.60 0.00
C ALA A 40 -14.32 5.25 -0.05
N THR A 41 -12.99 5.28 -0.01
CA THR A 41 -12.13 4.11 -0.11
C THR A 41 -11.42 3.85 1.21
N TYR A 42 -11.32 2.59 1.63
CA TYR A 42 -10.44 2.21 2.72
C TYR A 42 -9.71 0.90 2.44
N ILE A 43 -8.57 0.75 3.10
CA ILE A 43 -7.79 -0.48 3.19
C ILE A 43 -7.81 -0.92 4.65
N LYS A 44 -8.19 -2.18 4.88
CA LYS A 44 -8.19 -2.80 6.22
C LYS A 44 -6.87 -3.53 6.44
N ASN A 45 -6.32 -3.39 7.65
CA ASN A 45 -5.05 -4.01 8.05
C ASN A 45 -3.94 -3.73 7.03
N ALA A 46 -3.81 -2.46 6.66
CA ALA A 46 -2.83 -1.99 5.71
C ALA A 46 -1.42 -2.13 6.30
N VAL A 47 -0.52 -2.69 5.52
CA VAL A 47 0.92 -2.72 5.78
C VAL A 47 1.60 -2.21 4.52
N LEU A 48 2.32 -1.11 4.65
CA LEU A 48 3.16 -0.53 3.61
C LEU A 48 4.61 -0.67 4.06
N ASP A 49 5.40 -1.41 3.30
CA ASP A 49 6.85 -1.49 3.46
C ASP A 49 7.51 -0.72 2.30
N PHE A 50 8.59 -0.01 2.57
CA PHE A 50 9.35 0.70 1.53
C PHE A 50 10.83 0.76 1.88
N ASP A 51 11.68 0.74 0.87
CA ASP A 51 13.13 0.79 1.02
C ASP A 51 13.79 1.33 -0.24
N ASN A 52 15.09 1.63 -0.14
CA ASN A 52 15.91 1.98 -1.29
C ASN A 52 17.11 1.05 -1.50
N GLU A 53 16.92 -0.26 -1.26
CA GLU A 53 17.97 -1.23 -1.58
C GLU A 53 18.25 -1.26 -3.10
N GLU A 54 19.37 -1.87 -3.51
CA GLU A 54 19.69 -2.13 -4.92
C GLU A 54 19.62 -0.90 -5.87
N ASP A 55 19.88 0.31 -5.35
CA ASP A 55 19.82 1.59 -6.07
C ASP A 55 18.42 2.00 -6.58
N GLY A 56 17.36 1.27 -6.22
CA GLY A 56 15.97 1.58 -6.55
C GLY A 56 15.19 2.16 -5.36
N LEU A 57 13.93 2.53 -5.56
CA LEU A 57 12.94 2.78 -4.52
C LEU A 57 11.81 1.76 -4.66
N TYR A 58 11.64 0.92 -3.66
CA TYR A 58 10.66 -0.16 -3.65
C TYR A 58 9.56 0.16 -2.65
N MET A 59 8.33 -0.18 -3.02
CA MET A 59 7.16 -0.04 -2.14
C MET A 59 6.27 -1.27 -2.27
N HIS A 60 5.88 -1.84 -1.13
CA HIS A 60 5.00 -2.99 -1.03
C HIS A 60 3.83 -2.67 -0.10
N LEU A 61 2.64 -2.52 -0.66
CA LEU A 61 1.40 -2.32 0.09
C LEU A 61 0.55 -3.59 0.07
N LYS A 62 0.16 -4.08 1.24
CA LYS A 62 -0.78 -5.19 1.39
C LYS A 62 -1.89 -4.86 2.38
N GLY A 63 -3.00 -5.57 2.29
CA GLY A 63 -4.07 -5.51 3.28
C GLY A 63 -5.03 -6.69 3.17
N ASP A 64 -5.98 -6.78 4.10
CA ASP A 64 -7.04 -7.79 4.06
C ASP A 64 -7.99 -7.54 2.89
N ASN A 65 -8.36 -6.26 2.71
CA ASN A 65 -9.27 -5.84 1.66
C ASN A 65 -9.14 -4.34 1.36
N ILE A 66 -9.35 -3.97 0.10
CA ILE A 66 -9.71 -2.60 -0.31
C ILE A 66 -11.23 -2.57 -0.48
N ARG A 67 -11.89 -1.54 0.03
CA ARG A 67 -13.30 -1.30 -0.27
C ARG A 67 -13.48 0.12 -0.76
N SER A 68 -14.12 0.26 -1.92
CA SER A 68 -14.52 1.55 -2.47
C SER A 68 -16.02 1.51 -2.77
N GLY A 69 -16.80 2.22 -1.96
CA GLY A 69 -18.27 2.14 -2.00
C GLY A 69 -18.78 0.70 -1.85
N LYS A 70 -19.41 0.17 -2.92
CA LYS A 70 -19.98 -1.18 -2.95
C LYS A 70 -19.00 -2.26 -3.44
N ILE A 71 -17.84 -1.88 -3.96
CA ILE A 71 -16.83 -2.81 -4.49
C ILE A 71 -15.84 -3.16 -3.38
N GLU A 72 -15.59 -4.46 -3.21
CA GLU A 72 -14.59 -5.00 -2.29
C GLU A 72 -13.59 -5.84 -3.09
N MET A 73 -12.31 -5.56 -2.92
CA MET A 73 -11.20 -6.35 -3.42
C MET A 73 -10.50 -7.02 -2.24
N ARG A 74 -10.33 -8.33 -2.29
CA ARG A 74 -9.74 -9.13 -1.19
C ARG A 74 -8.28 -9.41 -1.42
N GLU A 75 -7.53 -9.36 -0.32
CA GLU A 75 -6.10 -9.60 -0.25
C GLU A 75 -5.31 -8.83 -1.33
N PRO A 76 -5.53 -7.51 -1.47
CA PRO A 76 -4.74 -6.68 -2.38
C PRO A 76 -3.27 -6.73 -1.99
N ARG A 77 -2.41 -6.82 -3.01
CA ARG A 77 -0.97 -6.56 -2.89
C ARG A 77 -0.59 -5.66 -4.05
N LEU A 78 -0.03 -4.51 -3.74
CA LEU A 78 0.49 -3.53 -4.69
C LEU A 78 1.98 -3.45 -4.49
N ASN A 79 2.73 -3.57 -5.58
CA ASN A 79 4.16 -3.32 -5.59
C ASN A 79 4.41 -2.15 -6.54
N ALA A 80 5.24 -1.20 -6.12
CA ALA A 80 5.76 -0.16 -6.99
C ALA A 80 7.27 -0.14 -6.88
N MET A 81 7.93 0.12 -8.01
CA MET A 81 9.37 0.26 -8.11
C MET A 81 9.66 1.49 -8.95
N ALA A 82 10.60 2.31 -8.48
CA ALA A 82 11.24 3.33 -9.29
C ALA A 82 12.75 3.06 -9.28
N ASP A 83 13.36 2.93 -10.45
CA ASP A 83 14.80 2.71 -10.60
C ASP A 83 15.30 3.55 -11.79
N ASP A 84 16.24 4.46 -11.53
CA ASP A 84 16.74 5.46 -12.47
C ASP A 84 15.61 6.20 -13.23
N ASN A 85 15.35 5.82 -14.48
CA ASN A 85 14.32 6.41 -15.34
C ASN A 85 13.12 5.48 -15.59
N ALA A 86 13.06 4.33 -14.92
CA ALA A 86 11.99 3.35 -15.03
C ALA A 86 11.02 3.44 -13.84
N PHE A 87 9.73 3.28 -14.12
CA PHE A 87 8.71 3.16 -13.09
C PHE A 87 7.77 2.01 -13.40
N SER A 88 7.63 1.09 -12.46
CA SER A 88 6.67 -0.01 -12.57
C SER A 88 5.74 -0.03 -11.37
N ILE A 89 4.50 -0.43 -11.65
CA ILE A 89 3.49 -0.70 -10.65
C ILE A 89 2.75 -1.98 -11.02
N SER A 90 2.66 -2.88 -10.06
CA SER A 90 1.87 -4.11 -10.17
C SER A 90 0.88 -4.19 -9.03
N MET A 91 -0.28 -4.79 -9.29
CA MET A 91 -1.25 -5.13 -8.28
C MET A 91 -1.79 -6.52 -8.55
N ASN A 92 -1.82 -7.37 -7.53
CA ASN A 92 -2.53 -8.63 -7.57
C ASN A 92 -3.57 -8.68 -6.43
N PHE A 93 -4.65 -9.42 -6.66
CA PHE A 93 -5.70 -9.61 -5.68
C PHE A 93 -6.30 -11.00 -5.78
N ALA A 94 -6.80 -11.52 -4.66
CA ALA A 94 -7.38 -12.86 -4.61
C ALA A 94 -8.79 -12.91 -5.21
N LYS A 95 -9.59 -11.86 -5.01
CA LYS A 95 -11.01 -11.88 -5.42
C LYS A 95 -11.63 -10.48 -5.43
N VAL A 96 -12.59 -10.28 -6.34
CA VAL A 96 -13.59 -9.21 -6.27
C VAL A 96 -14.98 -9.87 -6.32
N PRO A 97 -15.70 -9.98 -5.18
CA PRO A 97 -16.96 -10.72 -5.11
C PRO A 97 -17.98 -10.26 -6.17
N GLY A 98 -18.49 -11.21 -6.96
CA GLY A 98 -19.45 -10.97 -8.03
C GLY A 98 -18.83 -10.43 -9.34
N ILE A 99 -17.50 -10.24 -9.39
CA ILE A 99 -16.80 -9.73 -10.58
C ILE A 99 -15.69 -10.70 -11.01
N SER A 100 -14.78 -11.11 -10.12
CA SER A 100 -13.65 -11.98 -10.45
C SER A 100 -13.16 -12.83 -9.28
N GLU A 101 -12.62 -14.01 -9.58
CA GLU A 101 -11.94 -14.94 -8.65
C GLU A 101 -10.41 -14.78 -8.69
N GLY A 102 -9.94 -13.53 -8.88
CA GLY A 102 -8.52 -13.18 -8.93
C GLY A 102 -8.22 -12.21 -10.05
N GLY A 103 -7.03 -11.64 -10.04
CA GLY A 103 -6.57 -10.81 -11.13
C GLY A 103 -5.27 -10.10 -10.83
N ASP A 104 -4.59 -9.77 -11.92
CA ASP A 104 -3.32 -9.08 -11.91
C ASP A 104 -3.43 -7.85 -12.81
N PHE A 105 -2.86 -6.75 -12.35
CA PHE A 105 -2.67 -5.52 -13.08
C PHE A 105 -1.18 -5.21 -13.09
N LEU A 106 -0.66 -4.85 -14.26
CA LEU A 106 0.72 -4.42 -14.43
C LEU A 106 0.72 -3.18 -15.32
N ALA A 107 1.44 -2.16 -14.88
CA ALA A 107 1.83 -1.03 -15.69
C ALA A 107 3.33 -0.81 -15.51
N ASP A 108 4.03 -0.67 -16.63
CA ASP A 108 5.48 -0.51 -16.72
C ASP A 108 5.76 0.60 -17.72
N GLY A 109 6.68 1.50 -17.38
CA GLY A 109 6.89 2.78 -18.08
C GLY A 109 8.29 3.33 -17.95
#